data_AF-A0A974QPK4-F1
#
_entry.id   AF-A0A974QPK4-F1
#
_cell.length_a   1.000
_cell.length_b   1.000
_cell.length_c   1.000
_cell.angle_alpha   90.00
_cell.angle_beta   90.00
_cell.angle_gamma   90.00
#
_symmetry.space_group_name_H-M   'P 1'
#
loop_
_entity.id
_entity.type
_entity.pdbx_description
1 polymer ?
#
loop_
_entity_poly.entity_id
_entity_poly.type
_entity_poly.pdbx_seq_one_letter_code
_entity_poly.pdbx_strand_id
1 'polypeptide(L)'
;MSALKELNQDTVHFVCDEIFNWDKRTQDSLLTAAIGKRYNDDDIFLVVDVLTSENYLKYEKDKLVDVGDARQKLKNIGYLK
;
A
#
# COMPACT_ATOMS: atom_id res chain seq x y z
N MET A 1 -18.60 -0.75 -2.21
CA MET A 1 -17.83 0.34 -1.57
C MET A 1 -16.45 -0.22 -1.32
N SER A 2 -15.38 0.52 -1.65
CA SER A 2 -14.00 0.08 -1.39
C SER A 2 -13.70 0.29 0.09
N ALA A 3 -13.18 -0.74 0.77
CA ALA A 3 -12.86 -0.70 2.19
C ALA A 3 -11.77 0.35 2.48
N LEU A 4 -10.94 0.70 1.48
CA LEU A 4 -9.97 1.80 1.57
C LEU A 4 -10.61 3.16 1.89
N LYS A 5 -11.88 3.38 1.53
CA LYS A 5 -12.59 4.64 1.83
C LYS A 5 -12.97 4.77 3.31
N GLU A 6 -13.02 3.65 4.03
CA GLU A 6 -13.37 3.61 5.45
C GLU A 6 -12.12 3.68 6.35
N LEU A 7 -10.93 3.50 5.79
CA LEU A 7 -9.65 3.61 6.48
C LEU A 7 -9.22 5.07 6.68
N ASN A 8 -8.26 5.27 7.58
CA ASN A 8 -7.61 6.57 7.74
C ASN A 8 -6.90 6.96 6.44
N GLN A 9 -7.39 8.01 5.78
CA GLN A 9 -6.91 8.42 4.47
C GLN A 9 -5.45 8.89 4.51
N ASP A 10 -5.00 9.50 5.61
CA ASP A 10 -3.60 9.91 5.75
C ASP A 10 -2.67 8.70 5.77
N THR A 11 -3.06 7.63 6.47
CA THR A 11 -2.34 6.35 6.47
C THR A 11 -2.36 5.70 5.09
N VAL A 12 -3.50 5.71 4.39
CA VAL A 12 -3.62 5.17 3.03
C VAL A 12 -2.67 5.87 2.07
N HIS A 13 -2.67 7.20 2.06
CA HIS A 13 -1.78 8.00 1.22
C HIS A 13 -0.31 7.74 1.55
N PHE A 14 0.04 7.71 2.83
CA PHE A 14 1.40 7.45 3.29
C PHE A 14 1.89 6.06 2.84
N VAL A 15 1.10 5.02 3.09
CA VAL A 15 1.44 3.64 2.72
C VAL A 15 1.57 3.49 1.21
N CYS A 16 0.65 4.07 0.44
CA CYS A 16 0.76 4.09 -1.01
C CYS A 16 2.07 4.76 -1.45
N ASP A 17 2.34 5.99 -1.01
CA ASP A 17 3.57 6.70 -1.40
C ASP A 17 4.85 5.92 -1.02
N GLU A 18 4.91 5.33 0.17
CA GLU A 18 6.06 4.52 0.59
C GLU A 18 6.21 3.26 -0.28
N ILE A 19 5.12 2.54 -0.56
CA ILE A 19 5.16 1.31 -1.38
C ILE A 19 5.75 1.57 -2.77
N PHE A 20 5.32 2.66 -3.41
CA PHE A 20 5.74 2.95 -4.78
C PHE A 20 7.07 3.70 -4.87
N ASN A 21 7.51 4.34 -3.79
CA ASN A 21 8.84 4.97 -3.72
C ASN A 21 9.93 4.04 -3.19
N TRP A 22 9.60 2.92 -2.53
CA TRP A 22 10.59 1.93 -2.11
C TRP A 22 11.06 1.04 -3.25
N ASP A 23 12.39 0.91 -3.35
CA ASP A 23 13.07 0.12 -4.38
C ASP A 23 13.07 -1.38 -4.05
N LYS A 24 13.05 -1.72 -2.75
CA LYS A 24 12.94 -3.09 -2.23
C LYS A 24 11.47 -3.44 -2.04
N ARG A 25 10.77 -3.72 -3.14
CA ARG A 25 9.32 -4.03 -3.15
C ARG A 25 9.03 -5.48 -2.76
N THR A 26 9.47 -5.89 -1.56
CA THR A 26 9.05 -7.18 -0.98
C THR A 26 8.04 -6.93 0.14
N GLN A 27 7.15 -7.90 0.38
CA GLN A 27 6.11 -7.77 1.41
C GLN A 27 6.71 -7.47 2.80
N ASP A 28 7.77 -8.19 3.19
CA ASP A 28 8.54 -7.94 4.42
C ASP A 28 9.19 -6.56 4.45
N SER A 29 9.71 -6.11 3.31
CA SER A 29 10.34 -4.80 3.19
C SER A 29 9.30 -3.71 3.43
N LEU A 30 8.13 -3.80 2.79
CA LEU A 30 7.05 -2.82 2.95
C LEU A 30 6.57 -2.70 4.39
N LEU A 31 6.43 -3.84 5.08
CA LEU A 31 6.12 -3.86 6.51
C LEU A 31 7.24 -3.20 7.32
N THR A 32 8.50 -3.53 7.04
CA THR A 32 9.66 -2.96 7.74
C THR A 32 9.83 -1.45 7.49
N ALA A 33 9.48 -0.93 6.31
CA ALA A 33 9.52 0.50 5.97
C ALA A 33 8.52 1.32 6.78
N ALA A 34 7.39 0.69 7.09
CA ALA A 34 6.25 1.31 7.69
C ALA A 34 6.27 1.19 9.23
N ILE A 35 6.89 0.12 9.76
CA ILE A 35 7.11 -0.09 11.20
C ILE A 35 7.94 1.06 11.79
N GLY A 36 7.40 1.70 12.83
CA GLY A 36 8.07 2.78 13.59
C GLY A 36 7.90 4.19 13.01
N LYS A 37 7.06 4.37 11.98
CA LYS A 37 6.64 5.70 11.50
C LYS A 37 5.53 6.25 12.40
N ARG A 38 5.12 7.50 12.16
CA ARG A 38 4.12 8.26 12.96
C ARG A 38 2.70 7.68 12.94
N TYR A 39 2.49 6.54 12.28
CA TYR A 39 1.20 5.87 12.07
C TYR A 39 1.20 4.54 12.81
N ASN A 40 0.03 4.12 13.29
CA ASN A 40 -0.12 2.86 14.01
C ASN A 40 0.20 1.68 13.08
N ASP A 41 1.00 0.72 13.54
CA ASP A 41 1.39 -0.46 12.77
C ASP A 41 0.13 -1.25 12.33
N ASP A 42 -0.90 -1.32 13.18
CA ASP A 42 -2.17 -1.99 12.87
C ASP A 42 -2.90 -1.33 11.69
N ASP A 43 -2.90 0.01 11.62
CA ASP A 43 -3.56 0.75 10.52
C ASP A 43 -2.81 0.51 9.21
N ILE A 44 -1.48 0.46 9.26
CA ILE A 44 -0.62 0.15 8.12
C ILE A 44 -0.91 -1.27 7.62
N PHE A 45 -0.95 -2.26 8.53
CA PHE A 45 -1.27 -3.65 8.19
C PHE A 45 -2.63 -3.73 7.49
N LEU A 46 -3.64 -3.05 8.04
CA LEU A 46 -4.98 -3.04 7.48
C LEU A 46 -5.02 -2.41 6.08
N VAL A 47 -4.27 -1.31 5.85
CA VAL A 47 -4.17 -0.71 4.51
C VAL A 47 -3.53 -1.67 3.51
N VAL A 48 -2.41 -2.31 3.86
CA VAL A 48 -1.72 -3.27 2.97
C VAL A 48 -2.60 -4.48 2.67
N ASP A 49 -3.31 -4.98 3.68
CA ASP A 49 -4.22 -6.12 3.55
C ASP A 49 -5.39 -5.80 2.62
N VAL A 50 -6.02 -4.62 2.78
CA VAL A 50 -7.10 -4.17 1.88
C VAL A 50 -6.57 -3.92 0.47
N LEU A 51 -5.41 -3.30 0.31
CA LEU A 51 -4.79 -3.08 -1.01
C LEU A 51 -4.52 -4.41 -1.74
N THR A 52 -4.13 -5.45 -1.00
CA THR A 52 -3.88 -6.78 -1.55
C THR A 52 -5.21 -7.50 -1.86
N SER A 53 -6.17 -7.44 -0.94
CA SER A 53 -7.50 -8.06 -1.09
C SER A 53 -8.33 -7.45 -2.22
N GLU A 54 -8.22 -6.13 -2.43
CA GLU A 54 -8.86 -5.44 -3.56
C GLU A 54 -8.03 -5.50 -4.85
N ASN A 55 -6.95 -6.29 -4.86
CA ASN A 55 -6.14 -6.58 -6.04
C ASN A 55 -5.43 -5.33 -6.62
N TYR A 56 -5.12 -4.35 -5.77
CA TYR A 56 -4.23 -3.24 -6.10
C TYR A 56 -2.76 -3.64 -5.97
N LEU A 57 -2.42 -4.46 -4.97
CA LEU A 57 -1.09 -5.01 -4.79
C LEU A 57 -1.11 -6.50 -5.13
N LYS A 58 -0.18 -6.91 -5.98
CA LYS A 58 -0.02 -8.31 -6.34
C LYS A 58 1.40 -8.74 -6.04
N TYR A 59 1.55 -9.78 -5.21
CA TYR A 59 2.84 -10.34 -4.85
C TYR A 59 3.04 -11.68 -5.55
N GLU A 60 4.15 -11.85 -6.25
CA GLU A 60 4.60 -13.13 -6.79
C GLU A 60 5.99 -13.44 -6.25
N LYS A 61 6.17 -14.60 -5.60
CA LYS A 61 7.44 -15.02 -4.98
C LYS A 61 8.01 -13.92 -4.06
N ASP A 62 7.16 -13.38 -3.19
CA ASP A 62 7.48 -12.32 -2.22
C ASP A 62 7.92 -10.97 -2.83
N LYS A 63 7.69 -10.78 -4.14
CA LYS A 63 7.97 -9.52 -4.84
C LYS A 63 6.70 -8.91 -5.38
N LEU A 64 6.55 -7.60 -5.21
CA LEU A 64 5.46 -6.86 -5.81
C LEU A 64 5.63 -6.86 -7.34
N VAL A 65 4.64 -7.39 -8.04
CA VAL A 65 4.53 -7.39 -9.51
C VAL A 65 3.46 -6.40 -9.96
N ASP A 66 3.41 -6.10 -11.26
CA ASP A 66 2.39 -5.23 -11.87
C ASP A 66 2.28 -3.82 -11.23
N VAL A 67 3.40 -3.35 -10.66
CA VAL A 67 3.53 -2.06 -9.94
C VAL A 67 3.05 -0.87 -10.77
N GLY A 68 3.25 -0.89 -12.09
CA GLY A 68 2.83 0.19 -12.97
C GLY A 68 1.31 0.36 -13.02
N ASP A 69 0.58 -0.74 -13.18
CA ASP A 69 -0.89 -0.75 -13.22
C ASP A 69 -1.47 -0.42 -11.84
N ALA A 70 -0.90 -1.00 -10.79
CA ALA A 70 -1.23 -0.68 -9.40
C ALA A 70 -1.12 0.82 -9.09
N ARG A 71 0.01 1.44 -9.46
CA ARG A 71 0.24 2.87 -9.26
C ARG A 71 -0.77 3.72 -10.01
N GLN A 72 -1.07 3.36 -11.26
CA GLN A 72 -1.98 4.12 -12.10
C GLN A 72 -3.44 4.01 -11.62
N LYS A 73 -3.85 2.83 -11.16
CA LYS A 73 -5.15 2.63 -10.49
C LYS A 73 -5.28 3.50 -9.26
N LEU A 74 -4.31 3.44 -8.35
CA LEU A 74 -4.34 4.23 -7.11
C LEU A 74 -4.30 5.74 -7.38
N LYS A 75 -3.57 6.18 -8.42
CA LYS A 75 -3.59 7.58 -8.86
C LYS A 75 -4.95 8.01 -9.42
N ASN A 76 -5.59 7.16 -10.24
CA ASN A 76 -6.92 7.44 -10.79
C ASN A 76 -8.01 7.53 -9.71
N ILE A 77 -7.84 6.78 -8.61
CA ILE A 77 -8.79 6.78 -7.47
C ILE A 77 -8.43 7.89 -6.47
N GLY A 78 -7.27 8.55 -6.66
CA GLY A 78 -6.84 9.69 -5.86
C GLY A 78 -6.08 9.33 -4.59
N TYR A 79 -5.68 8.07 -4.39
CA TYR A 79 -4.88 7.63 -3.24
C TYR A 79 -3.38 7.90 -3.40
N LEU A 80 -2.93 8.19 -4.61
CA LEU A 80 -1.57 8.64 -4.95
C LEU A 80 -1.64 10.03 -5.59
N LYS A 81 -0.76 10.94 -5.16
CA LYS A 81 -0.60 12.26 -5.79
C LYS A 81 0.36 12.20 -6.99
#